data_AF-A0A0J8STZ1-F1
#
_entry.id   AF-A0A0J8STZ1-F1
#
_cell.length_a   1.000
_cell.length_b   1.000
_cell.length_c   1.000
_cell.angle_alpha   90.00
_cell.angle_beta   90.00
_cell.angle_gamma   90.00
#
_symmetry.space_group_name_H-M   'P 1'
#
loop_
_entity.id
_entity.type
_entity.pdbx_description
1 polymer ?
#
loop_
_entity_poly.entity_id
_entity_poly.type
_entity_poly.pdbx_seq_one_letter_code
_entity_poly.pdbx_strand_id
1 'polypeptide(L)'
;MLVIGLVGLSATIWAKPLSSAEFKSQVKQHYDALELKQAALNVSVDRREHPAIMIAKTCEYSKGLKQLKHFSEQNLHLAEAKDELQFVHLLDTSFNQSFIDLGTTYEMGCLKR
;
A
#
# COMPACT_ATOMS: atom_id res chain seq x y z
N MET A 1 -20.17 -41.09 19.00
CA MET A 1 -18.84 -40.52 19.30
C MET A 1 -17.78 -41.55 18.95
N LEU A 2 -17.04 -41.34 17.88
CA LEU A 2 -15.58 -41.52 17.87
C LEU A 2 -15.03 -40.80 16.64
N VAL A 3 -14.27 -39.75 16.92
CA VAL A 3 -13.54 -38.92 15.98
C VAL A 3 -12.33 -39.71 15.51
N ILE A 4 -12.19 -39.93 14.21
CA ILE A 4 -10.94 -40.30 13.55
C ILE A 4 -10.74 -39.18 12.53
N GLY A 5 -10.09 -38.08 12.90
CA GLY A 5 -8.63 -38.05 12.95
C GLY A 5 -8.07 -37.72 11.57
N LEU A 6 -8.61 -36.70 10.89
CA LEU A 6 -7.94 -36.07 9.75
C LEU A 6 -6.73 -35.34 10.31
N VAL A 7 -5.59 -36.04 10.30
CA VAL A 7 -4.27 -35.42 10.35
C VAL A 7 -4.18 -34.56 9.09
N GLY A 8 -4.66 -33.33 9.21
CA GLY A 8 -4.50 -32.29 8.21
C GLY A 8 -3.01 -32.01 8.10
N LEU A 9 -2.36 -32.70 7.16
CA LEU A 9 -1.07 -32.32 6.62
C LEU A 9 -1.11 -30.81 6.42
N SER A 10 -0.35 -30.10 7.25
CA SER A 10 -0.02 -28.71 7.00
C SER A 10 0.79 -28.70 5.71
N ALA A 11 0.08 -28.69 4.59
CA ALA A 11 0.64 -28.23 3.34
C ALA A 11 0.99 -26.78 3.64
N THR A 12 2.26 -26.55 4.00
CA THR A 12 2.90 -25.29 3.68
C THR A 12 2.66 -25.12 2.19
N ILE A 13 1.65 -24.34 1.83
CA ILE A 13 1.44 -23.92 0.46
C ILE A 13 2.66 -23.03 0.20
N TRP A 14 3.73 -23.63 -0.32
CA TRP A 14 4.83 -22.88 -0.90
C TRP A 14 4.21 -22.19 -2.11
N ALA A 15 3.62 -21.01 -1.87
CA ALA A 15 3.22 -20.13 -2.95
C ALA A 15 4.47 -19.93 -3.81
N LYS A 16 4.38 -20.29 -5.08
CA LYS A 16 5.51 -20.10 -6.00
C LYS A 16 5.90 -18.62 -5.95
N PRO A 17 7.21 -18.31 -5.84
CA PRO A 17 7.67 -16.93 -5.98
C PRO A 17 7.16 -16.39 -7.32
N LEU A 18 6.72 -15.13 -7.30
CA LEU A 18 6.16 -14.45 -8.46
C LEU A 18 7.19 -14.41 -9.59
N SER A 19 6.74 -14.63 -10.83
CA SER A 19 7.55 -14.28 -11.99
C SER A 19 7.67 -12.76 -12.11
N SER A 20 8.70 -12.27 -12.82
CA SER A 20 8.86 -10.84 -13.11
C SER A 20 7.63 -10.23 -13.81
N ALA A 21 6.98 -10.97 -14.71
CA ALA A 21 5.78 -10.51 -15.40
C ALA A 21 4.57 -10.37 -14.45
N GLU A 22 4.35 -11.35 -13.57
CA GLU A 22 3.27 -11.29 -12.57
C GLU A 22 3.51 -10.18 -11.55
N PHE A 23 4.76 -10.02 -11.10
CA PHE A 23 5.16 -8.92 -10.23
C PHE A 23 4.84 -7.56 -10.87
N LYS A 24 5.30 -7.31 -12.11
CA LYS A 24 5.01 -6.06 -12.83
C LYS A 24 3.51 -5.83 -13.03
N SER A 25 2.76 -6.88 -13.32
CA SER A 25 1.30 -6.79 -13.47
C SER A 25 0.62 -6.36 -12.16
N GLN A 26 1.02 -6.95 -11.03
CA GLN A 26 0.47 -6.59 -9.71
C GLN A 26 0.91 -5.20 -9.26
N VAL A 27 2.19 -4.83 -9.46
CA VAL A 27 2.67 -3.45 -9.23
C VAL A 27 1.82 -2.46 -10.00
N LYS A 28 1.53 -2.72 -11.27
CA LYS A 28 0.64 -1.86 -12.06
C LYS A 28 -0.76 -1.75 -11.44
N GLN A 29 -1.36 -2.86 -11.01
CA GLN A 29 -2.68 -2.83 -10.37
C GLN A 29 -2.68 -1.99 -9.08
N HIS A 30 -1.59 -2.06 -8.28
CA HIS A 30 -1.42 -1.22 -7.12
C HIS A 30 -1.32 0.27 -7.49
N TYR A 31 -0.59 0.61 -8.56
CA TYR A 31 -0.51 1.98 -9.05
C TYR A 31 -1.84 2.50 -9.58
N ASP A 32 -2.57 1.72 -10.38
CA ASP A 32 -3.89 2.12 -10.88
C ASP A 32 -4.84 2.45 -9.71
N ALA A 33 -4.79 1.66 -8.62
CA ALA A 33 -5.57 1.94 -7.41
C ALA A 33 -5.08 3.19 -6.66
N LEU A 34 -3.78 3.45 -6.63
CA LEU A 34 -3.18 4.64 -6.03
C LEU A 34 -3.55 5.90 -6.80
N GLU A 35 -3.54 5.86 -8.13
CA GLU A 35 -3.95 6.99 -8.98
C GLU A 35 -5.40 7.39 -8.70
N LEU A 36 -6.31 6.42 -8.54
CA LEU A 36 -7.70 6.71 -8.18
C LEU A 36 -7.82 7.38 -6.80
N LYS A 37 -7.03 6.92 -5.81
CA LYS A 37 -6.99 7.53 -4.48
C LYS A 37 -6.42 8.95 -4.53
N GLN A 38 -5.38 9.17 -5.33
CA GLN A 38 -4.77 10.49 -5.54
C GLN A 38 -5.73 11.46 -6.23
N ALA A 39 -6.42 11.01 -7.28
CA ALA A 39 -7.44 11.81 -7.95
C ALA A 39 -8.57 12.20 -6.98
N ALA A 40 -9.04 11.26 -6.15
CA ALA A 40 -10.06 11.53 -5.15
C ALA A 40 -9.61 12.54 -4.07
N LEU A 41 -8.32 12.53 -3.70
CA LEU A 41 -7.72 13.51 -2.80
C LEU A 41 -7.60 14.88 -3.48
N ASN A 42 -7.09 14.94 -4.71
CA ASN A 42 -6.95 16.20 -5.47
C ASN A 42 -8.30 16.90 -5.62
N VAL A 43 -9.36 16.14 -5.94
CA VAL A 43 -10.73 16.69 -6.00
C VAL A 43 -11.17 17.31 -4.67
N SER A 44 -10.80 16.72 -3.53
CA SER A 44 -11.11 17.30 -2.21
C SER A 44 -10.36 18.60 -1.96
N VAL A 45 -9.09 18.66 -2.37
CA VAL A 45 -8.25 19.85 -2.25
C VAL A 45 -8.83 20.98 -3.10
N ASP A 46 -9.16 20.70 -4.37
CA ASP A 46 -9.74 21.66 -5.30
C ASP A 46 -11.07 22.23 -4.79
N ARG A 47 -11.91 21.34 -4.21
CA ARG A 47 -13.20 21.71 -3.61
C ARG A 47 -13.08 22.33 -2.23
N ARG A 48 -11.86 22.36 -1.65
CA ARG A 48 -11.60 22.82 -0.28
C ARG A 48 -12.52 22.14 0.74
N GLU A 49 -12.65 20.82 0.60
CA GLU A 49 -13.42 20.01 1.54
C GLU A 49 -12.86 20.14 2.97
N HIS A 50 -13.65 19.73 3.96
CA HIS A 50 -13.24 19.83 5.36
C HIS A 50 -11.90 19.10 5.61
N PRO A 51 -10.95 19.68 6.38
CA PRO A 51 -9.63 19.08 6.61
C PRO A 51 -9.67 17.62 7.09
N ALA A 52 -10.68 17.26 7.90
CA ALA A 52 -10.88 15.88 8.34
C ALA A 52 -11.09 14.88 7.18
N ILE A 53 -11.74 15.29 6.10
CA ILE A 53 -11.98 14.49 4.89
C ILE A 53 -10.69 14.40 4.07
N MET A 54 -9.99 15.52 3.89
CA MET A 54 -8.69 15.54 3.21
C MET A 54 -7.69 14.62 3.92
N ILE A 55 -7.58 14.71 5.26
CA ILE A 55 -6.72 13.83 6.07
C ILE A 55 -7.09 12.35 5.86
N ALA A 56 -8.39 12.01 5.89
CA ALA A 56 -8.82 10.63 5.66
C ALA A 56 -8.41 10.10 4.27
N LYS A 57 -8.55 10.92 3.22
CA LYS A 57 -8.12 10.55 1.86
C LYS A 57 -6.60 10.47 1.71
N THR A 58 -5.85 11.37 2.36
CA THR A 58 -4.39 11.32 2.47
C THR A 58 -3.95 10.01 3.14
N CYS A 59 -4.65 9.58 4.19
CA CYS A 59 -4.40 8.29 4.84
C CYS A 59 -4.66 7.10 3.92
N GLU A 60 -5.75 7.14 3.13
CA GLU A 60 -6.07 6.08 2.17
C GLU A 60 -5.00 5.93 1.08
N TYR A 61 -4.43 7.04 0.60
CA TYR A 61 -3.33 7.03 -0.35
C TYR A 61 -2.03 6.52 0.30
N SER A 62 -1.65 7.06 1.45
CA SER A 62 -0.44 6.63 2.18
C SER A 62 -0.49 5.14 2.55
N LYS A 63 -1.65 4.63 2.94
CA LYS A 63 -1.85 3.18 3.18
C LYS A 63 -1.55 2.35 1.93
N GLY A 64 -2.00 2.82 0.75
CA GLY A 64 -1.70 2.16 -0.53
C GLY A 64 -0.20 2.14 -0.83
N LEU A 65 0.52 3.24 -0.60
CA LEU A 65 1.97 3.29 -0.78
C LEU A 65 2.68 2.32 0.15
N LYS A 66 2.27 2.24 1.42
CA LYS A 66 2.83 1.29 2.39
C LYS A 66 2.56 -0.17 2.01
N GLN A 67 1.39 -0.46 1.44
CA GLN A 67 1.07 -1.79 0.91
C GLN A 67 1.94 -2.16 -0.29
N LEU A 68 2.13 -1.23 -1.23
CA LEU A 68 3.00 -1.46 -2.40
C LEU A 68 4.46 -1.62 -1.97
N LYS A 69 4.93 -0.81 -1.01
CA LYS A 69 6.26 -0.96 -0.40
C LYS A 69 6.44 -2.37 0.17
N HIS A 70 5.48 -2.83 0.97
CA HIS A 70 5.51 -4.16 1.56
C HIS A 70 5.47 -5.27 0.51
N PHE A 71 4.67 -5.10 -0.54
CA PHE A 71 4.62 -6.03 -1.66
C PHE A 71 6.00 -6.16 -2.35
N SER A 72 6.69 -5.04 -2.57
CA SER A 72 8.05 -5.04 -3.13
C SER A 72 9.07 -5.69 -2.17
N GLU A 73 8.97 -5.44 -0.86
CA GLU A 73 9.80 -6.10 0.17
C GLU A 73 9.63 -7.63 0.20
N GLN A 74 8.41 -8.14 -0.03
CA GLN A 74 8.14 -9.57 -0.11
C GLN A 74 8.74 -10.22 -1.37
N ASN A 75 9.09 -9.41 -2.39
CA ASN A 75 9.53 -9.88 -3.69
C ASN A 75 10.99 -9.52 -4.02
N LEU A 76 11.82 -9.21 -3.02
CA LEU A 76 13.24 -8.78 -3.18
C LEU A 76 14.16 -9.77 -3.91
N HIS A 77 13.70 -11.00 -4.16
CA HIS A 77 14.38 -11.96 -5.03
C HIS A 77 14.37 -11.53 -6.51
N LEU A 78 13.43 -10.66 -6.91
CA LEU A 78 13.36 -10.03 -8.21
C LEU A 78 14.17 -8.72 -8.20
N ALA A 79 14.93 -8.46 -9.27
CA ALA A 79 15.67 -7.20 -9.41
C ALA A 79 14.71 -6.01 -9.47
N GLU A 80 13.61 -6.14 -10.21
CA GLU A 80 12.62 -5.09 -10.38
C GLU A 80 11.91 -4.73 -9.08
N ALA A 81 11.79 -5.67 -8.13
CA ALA A 81 11.22 -5.39 -6.82
C ALA A 81 12.12 -4.50 -5.96
N LYS A 82 13.44 -4.55 -6.16
CA LYS A 82 14.38 -3.66 -5.47
C LYS A 82 14.27 -2.23 -5.99
N ASP A 83 14.22 -2.08 -7.31
CA ASP A 83 14.04 -0.78 -7.96
C ASP A 83 12.71 -0.16 -7.56
N GLU A 84 11.65 -0.97 -7.57
CA GLU A 84 10.31 -0.58 -7.14
C GLU A 84 10.28 -0.17 -5.66
N LEU A 85 10.93 -0.92 -4.78
CA LEU A 85 11.01 -0.58 -3.35
C LEU A 85 11.68 0.79 -3.14
N GLN A 86 12.77 1.07 -3.85
CA GLN A 86 13.44 2.36 -3.77
C GLN A 86 12.55 3.50 -4.26
N PHE A 87 11.87 3.28 -5.39
CA PHE A 87 10.97 4.28 -5.97
C PHE A 87 9.78 4.58 -5.04
N VAL A 88 9.10 3.54 -4.52
CA VAL A 88 7.97 3.71 -3.60
C VAL A 88 8.41 4.37 -2.29
N HIS A 89 9.63 4.07 -1.81
CA HIS A 89 10.16 4.73 -0.62
C HIS A 89 10.33 6.25 -0.82
N LEU A 90 10.81 6.68 -2.01
CA LEU A 90 10.90 8.09 -2.36
C LEU A 90 9.52 8.74 -2.48
N LEU A 91 8.55 8.04 -3.07
CA LEU A 91 7.16 8.50 -3.14
C LEU A 91 6.53 8.69 -1.75
N ASP A 92 6.62 7.68 -0.87
CA ASP A 92 6.09 7.74 0.49
C ASP A 92 6.74 8.87 1.31
N THR A 93 8.06 9.03 1.18
CA THR A 93 8.79 10.12 1.84
C THR A 93 8.33 11.48 1.36
N SER A 94 8.18 11.64 0.03
CA SER A 94 7.72 12.91 -0.56
C SER A 94 6.27 13.21 -0.19
N PHE A 95 5.42 12.18 -0.16
CA PHE A 95 4.00 12.34 0.17
C PHE A 95 3.77 12.67 1.64
N ASN A 96 4.70 12.34 2.55
CA ASN A 96 4.58 12.74 3.95
C ASN A 96 4.49 14.26 4.15
N GLN A 97 4.98 15.06 3.20
CA GLN A 97 4.80 16.51 3.22
C GLN A 97 3.32 16.90 3.19
N SER A 98 2.47 16.14 2.50
CA SER A 98 1.03 16.42 2.44
C SER A 98 0.33 16.31 3.80
N PHE A 99 0.85 15.49 4.73
CA PHE A 99 0.34 15.46 6.10
C PHE A 99 0.71 16.74 6.86
N ILE A 100 1.95 17.22 6.67
CA ILE A 100 2.44 18.45 7.29
C ILE A 100 1.63 19.65 6.81
N ASP A 101 1.33 19.71 5.51
CA ASP A 101 0.51 20.78 4.92
C ASP A 101 -0.93 20.79 5.47
N LEU A 102 -1.43 19.62 5.87
CA LEU A 102 -2.72 19.45 6.57
C LEU A 102 -2.64 19.67 8.09
N GLY A 103 -1.47 20.05 8.61
CA GLY A 103 -1.25 20.31 10.04
C GLY A 103 -1.24 19.04 10.90
N THR A 104 -0.89 17.88 10.35
CA THR A 104 -0.88 16.59 11.05
C THR A 104 0.35 15.74 10.68
N THR A 105 0.41 14.51 11.20
CA THR A 105 1.36 13.47 10.76
C THR A 105 0.60 12.19 10.39
N TYR A 106 1.28 11.22 9.80
CA TYR A 106 0.68 9.90 9.55
C TYR A 106 0.17 9.26 10.86
N GLU A 107 0.96 9.31 11.93
CA GLU A 107 0.62 8.73 13.22
C GLU A 107 -0.63 9.39 13.82
N MET A 108 -0.72 10.72 13.75
CA MET A 108 -1.86 11.45 14.30
C MET A 108 -3.10 11.39 13.42
N GLY A 109 -2.92 11.46 12.10
CA GLY A 109 -4.02 11.50 11.13
C GLY A 109 -4.61 10.14 10.79
N CYS A 110 -3.78 9.08 10.78
CA CYS A 110 -4.14 7.78 10.23
C CYS A 110 -4.16 6.63 11.25
N LEU A 111 -3.33 6.67 12.30
CA LEU A 111 -3.23 5.58 13.26
C LEU A 111 -4.00 5.81 14.56
N LYS A 112 -4.14 7.07 14.99
CA LYS A 112 -4.80 7.42 16.26
C LYS A 112 -6.30 7.75 16.14
N ARG A 113 -6.90 7.50 14.98
CA ARG A 113 -8.30 7.82 14.70
C ARG A 113 -9.22 6.62 14.88
#